data_AF-A0A0H2RSV5-F1
#
_entry.id   AF-A0A0H2RSV5-F1
#
_cell.length_a   1.000
_cell.length_b   1.000
_cell.length_c   1.000
_cell.angle_alpha   90.00
_cell.angle_beta   90.00
_cell.angle_gamma   90.00
#
_symmetry.space_group_name_H-M   'P 1'
#
loop_
_entity.id
_entity.type
_entity.pdbx_description
1 polymer ?
#
loop_
_entity_poly.entity_id
_entity_poly.type
_entity_poly.pdbx_seq_one_letter_code
_entity_poly.pdbx_strand_id
1 'polypeptide(L)' 'PCLLQMKVCQAFLRGDKNIICTAATGFGKTLTFFMPLLFSSDSIIIIVTALNILGIQNVRQLASAGISGVSVCAKTAS' A
#
# COMPACT_ATOMS: atom_id res chain seq x y z
N PRO A 1 -15.20 -5.99 -10.70
CA PRO A 1 -13.93 -5.30 -11.01
C PRO A 1 -13.07 -5.09 -9.74
N CYS A 2 -12.40 -6.15 -9.28
CA CYS A 2 -11.43 -6.09 -8.17
C CYS A 2 -10.51 -7.33 -8.12
N LEU A 3 -10.57 -8.20 -9.15
CA LEU A 3 -9.94 -9.52 -9.11
C LEU A 3 -8.42 -9.43 -8.99
N LEU A 4 -7.79 -8.45 -9.67
CA LEU A 4 -6.36 -8.22 -9.57
C LEU A 4 -5.96 -7.85 -8.14
N GLN A 5 -6.69 -6.92 -7.54
CA GLN A 5 -6.43 -6.44 -6.18
C GLN A 5 -6.58 -7.57 -5.16
N MET A 6 -7.64 -8.37 -5.30
CA MET A 6 -7.85 -9.54 -4.46
C MET A 6 -6.72 -10.57 -4.59
N LYS A 7 -6.27 -10.88 -5.81
CA LYS A 7 -5.19 -11.84 -6.05
C LYS A 7 -3.87 -11.38 -5.42
N VAL A 8 -3.52 -10.11 -5.59
CA VAL A 8 -2.30 -9.55 -5.00
C VAL A 8 -2.40 -9.53 -3.48
N CYS A 9 -3.54 -9.14 -2.92
CA CYS A 9 -3.78 -9.18 -1.48
C CYS A 9 -3.63 -10.60 -0.91
N GLN A 10 -4.23 -11.59 -1.56
CA GLN A 10 -4.11 -12.99 -1.15
C GLN A 10 -2.67 -13.48 -1.19
N ALA A 11 -1.88 -13.09 -2.20
CA ALA A 11 -0.46 -13.44 -2.28
C ALA A 11 0.33 -12.84 -1.11
N PHE A 12 0.07 -11.56 -0.76
CA PHE A 12 0.65 -10.94 0.45
C PHE A 12 0.30 -11.72 1.71
N LEU A 13 -0.99 -12.06 1.91
CA LEU A 13 -1.45 -12.75 3.12
C LEU A 13 -0.96 -14.19 3.25
N ARG A 14 -0.62 -14.85 2.13
CA ARG A 14 0.04 -16.17 2.13
C ARG A 14 1.51 -16.10 2.52
N GLY A 15 2.10 -14.91 2.55
CA GLY A 15 3.54 -14.72 2.74
C GLY A 15 4.35 -15.01 1.48
N ASP A 16 3.72 -14.96 0.30
CA ASP A 16 4.42 -15.12 -0.97
C ASP A 16 5.50 -14.02 -1.10
N LYS A 17 6.69 -14.42 -1.51
CA LYS A 17 7.83 -13.50 -1.70
C LYS A 17 7.91 -13.07 -3.16
N ASN A 18 8.36 -11.84 -3.41
CA ASN A 18 8.65 -11.30 -4.74
C ASN A 18 7.44 -11.29 -5.72
N ILE A 19 6.35 -10.61 -5.33
CA ILE A 19 5.15 -10.49 -6.16
C ILE A 19 5.33 -9.38 -7.21
N ILE A 20 5.16 -9.71 -8.49
CA ILE A 20 5.15 -8.72 -9.58
C ILE A 20 3.71 -8.53 -10.07
N CYS A 21 3.20 -7.30 -9.99
CA CYS A 21 1.87 -6.95 -10.46
C CYS A 21 1.94 -5.85 -11.52
N THR A 22 1.43 -6.13 -12.73
CA THR A 22 1.32 -5.16 -13.82
C THR A 22 -0.14 -4.77 -14.03
N ALA A 23 -0.41 -3.45 -14.07
CA ALA A 23 -1.74 -2.93 -14.37
C ALA A 23 -1.64 -1.51 -14.94
N ALA A 24 -2.63 -1.11 -15.74
CA ALA A 24 -2.72 0.24 -16.28
C ALA A 24 -2.89 1.31 -15.19
N THR A 25 -2.63 2.57 -15.51
CA THR A 25 -2.97 3.71 -14.64
C THR A 25 -4.49 3.76 -14.42
N GLY A 26 -4.93 4.19 -13.23
CA GLY A 26 -6.35 4.19 -12.87
C GLY A 26 -6.92 2.83 -12.48
N PHE A 27 -6.19 1.72 -12.70
CA PHE A 27 -6.65 0.37 -12.36
C PHE A 27 -6.67 0.04 -10.86
N GLY A 28 -6.38 1.03 -9.99
CA GLY A 28 -6.40 0.84 -8.54
C GLY A 28 -5.21 0.06 -7.98
N LYS A 29 -4.02 0.17 -8.59
CA LYS A 29 -2.79 -0.49 -8.10
C LYS A 29 -2.46 -0.13 -6.65
N THR A 30 -2.67 1.12 -6.24
CA THR A 30 -2.36 1.56 -4.86
C THR A 30 -3.12 0.74 -3.81
N LEU A 31 -4.37 0.35 -4.11
CA LEU A 31 -5.20 -0.43 -3.19
C LEU A 31 -4.57 -1.81 -2.87
N THR A 32 -3.75 -2.37 -3.78
CA THR A 32 -3.12 -3.67 -3.54
C THR A 32 -2.11 -3.64 -2.40
N PHE A 33 -1.54 -2.47 -2.09
CA PHE A 33 -0.63 -2.30 -0.95
C PHE A 33 -1.39 -2.15 0.37
N PHE A 34 -2.58 -1.54 0.36
CA PHE A 34 -3.32 -1.24 1.59
C PHE A 34 -4.22 -2.38 2.04
N MET A 35 -4.81 -3.12 1.09
CA MET A 35 -5.78 -4.17 1.38
C MET A 35 -5.27 -5.24 2.37
N PRO A 36 -3.99 -5.68 2.36
CA PRO A 36 -3.48 -6.63 3.33
C PRO A 36 -3.52 -6.13 4.79
N LEU A 37 -3.42 -4.82 5.03
CA LEU A 37 -3.47 -4.23 6.39
C LEU A 37 -4.81 -4.46 7.08
N LEU A 38 -5.88 -4.66 6.31
CA LEU A 38 -7.22 -4.93 6.86
C LEU A 38 -7.34 -6.32 7.49
N PHE A 39 -6.42 -7.23 7.16
CA PHE A 39 -6.47 -8.63 7.59
C PHE A 39 -5.29 -9.02 8.49
N SER A 40 -4.40 -8.08 8.79
CA SER A 40 -3.28 -8.32 9.70
C SER A 40 -2.99 -7.07 10.54
N SER A 41 -3.53 -7.07 11.76
CA SER A 41 -3.43 -5.96 12.72
C SER A 41 -2.01 -5.69 13.21
N ASP A 42 -1.14 -6.70 13.17
CA ASP A 42 0.23 -6.62 13.69
C ASP A 42 1.28 -6.44 12.57
N SER A 43 0.83 -6.31 11.32
CA SER A 43 1.71 -6.14 10.17
C SER A 43 2.00 -4.68 9.84
N ILE A 44 3.22 -4.42 9.36
CA ILE A 44 3.65 -3.14 8.82
C ILE A 44 3.95 -3.32 7.33
N ILE A 45 3.53 -2.36 6.51
CA ILE A 45 3.88 -2.30 5.08
C ILE A 45 4.72 -1.07 4.82
N ILE A 46 5.88 -1.29 4.20
CA ILE A 46 6.79 -0.23 3.75
C ILE A 46 6.58 -0.04 2.25
N ILE A 47 6.12 1.16 1.86
CA ILE A 47 5.90 1.52 0.46
C ILE A 47 6.99 2.52 0.04
N VAL A 48 7.83 2.12 -0.90
CA VAL A 48 8.83 3.00 -1.49
C VAL A 48 8.24 3.65 -2.74
N THR A 49 8.23 4.98 -2.77
CA THR A 49 7.72 5.76 -3.92
C THR A 49 8.73 6.79 -4.36
N ALA A 50 8.84 7.02 -5.68
CA ALA A 50 9.81 7.97 -6.24
C ALA A 50 9.49 9.46 -5.95
N LEU A 51 8.23 9.78 -5.62
CA LEU A 51 7.79 11.16 -5.41
C LEU A 51 7.24 11.34 -3.99
N ASN A 52 7.77 12.32 -3.25
CA ASN A 52 7.32 12.64 -1.89
C ASN A 52 5.81 12.91 -1.80
N ILE A 53 5.21 13.51 -2.83
CA ILE A 53 3.78 13.79 -2.85
C ILE A 53 2.93 12.52 -2.80
N LEU A 54 3.40 11.41 -3.36
CA LEU A 54 2.70 10.12 -3.30
C LEU A 54 2.68 9.58 -1.88
N GLY A 55 3.78 9.71 -1.14
CA GLY A 55 3.83 9.35 0.29
C GLY A 55 2.80 10.12 1.11
N ILE A 56 2.72 11.44 0.91
CA ILE A 56 1.74 12.30 1.60
C ILE A 56 0.30 11.90 1.22
N GLN A 57 0.03 11.64 -0.06
CA GLN A 57 -1.29 11.20 -0.54
C GLN A 57 -1.69 9.85 0.06
N ASN A 58 -0.77 8.89 0.12
CA ASN A 58 -1.00 7.58 0.72
C ASN A 58 -1.37 7.70 2.20
N VAL A 59 -0.65 8.50 2.98
CA VAL A 59 -0.96 8.74 4.41
C VAL A 59 -2.36 9.33 4.59
N ARG A 60 -2.75 10.31 3.77
CA ARG A 60 -4.10 10.89 3.83
C ARG A 60 -5.19 9.86 3.52
N GLN A 61 -4.96 8.98 2.54
CA GLN A 61 -5.90 7.91 2.20
C GLN A 61 -6.03 6.89 3.33
N LEU A 62 -4.91 6.48 3.93
CA LEU A 62 -4.92 5.58 5.10
C LEU A 62 -5.66 6.20 6.29
N ALA A 63 -5.41 7.48 6.58
CA ALA A 63 -6.10 8.20 7.65
C ALA A 63 -7.63 8.24 7.43
N SER A 64 -8.09 8.41 6.19
CA SER A 64 -9.53 8.38 5.87
C SER A 64 -10.18 7.00 6.10
N ALA A 65 -9.37 5.93 6.12
CA ALA A 65 -9.79 4.58 6.44
C ALA A 65 -9.55 4.19 7.91
N GLY A 66 -9.12 5.14 8.76
CA GLY A 66 -8.78 4.87 10.16
C GLY A 66 -7.48 4.09 10.36
N ILE A 67 -6.61 4.02 9.34
CA ILE A 67 -5.34 3.30 9.39
C ILE A 67 -4.20 4.30 9.60
N SER A 68 -3.33 4.01 10.57
CA SER A 68 -2.14 4.83 10.82
C SER A 68 -1.12 4.69 9.69
N GLY A 69 -0.52 5.80 9.28
CA GLY A 69 0.52 5.84 8.27
C GLY A 69 1.46 7.03 8.47
N VAL A 70 2.73 6.87 8.09
CA VAL A 70 3.74 7.92 8.14
C VAL A 70 4.46 8.02 6.81
N SER A 71 4.72 9.26 6.36
CA SER A 71 5.52 9.53 5.17
C SER A 71 6.92 9.95 5.60
N VAL A 72 7.91 9.12 5.30
CA VAL A 72 9.32 9.40 5.59
C VAL A 72 9.98 9.97 4.34
N CYS A 73 10.53 11.17 4.46
CA CYS A 73 11.33 11.84 3.44
C CYS A 73 12.42 12.68 4.11
N ALA A 74 13.31 13.30 3.32
CA ALA A 74 14.40 14.12 3.87
C ALA A 74 13.94 15.20 4.88
N LYS A 75 12.73 15.75 4.71
CA LYS A 75 12.16 16.76 5.62
C LYS A 75 11.60 16.20 6.92
N THR A 76 11.28 14.90 6.95
CA THR A 76 10.63 14.24 8.10
C THR A 76 11.52 13.16 8.74
N ALA A 77 12.77 13.04 8.30
CA ALA A 77 13.74 12.04 8.75
C ALA A 77 14.61 12.51 9.94
N SER A 78 14.14 13.49 10.71
CA SER A 78 14.81 14.07 11.88
C SER A 78 14.39 13.41 13.18
#